data_AF-A0A3Q0TAH7-F1
#
_entry.id   AF-A0A3Q0TAH7-F1
#
_cell.length_a   1.000
_cell.length_b   1.000
_cell.length_c   1.000
_cell.angle_alpha   90.00
_cell.angle_beta   90.00
_cell.angle_gamma   90.00
#
_symmetry.space_group_name_H-M   'P 1'
#
loop_
_entity.id
_entity.type
_entity.pdbx_description
1 polymer ?
#
loop_
_entity_poly.entity_id
_entity_poly.type
_entity_poly.pdbx_seq_one_letter_code
_entity_poly.pdbx_strand_id
1 'polypeptide(L)'
;MFSLPSAPSGWCLNWLYLCQWKEKYLVLTAEGNLLVCRDAESPPDQVVPLHSGCESIAEGREIIDLPKLPPGGRRDCCFALILPQSKFLLLLSDNPEDCR
;
A
#
# COMPACT_ATOMS: atom_id res chain seq x y z
N MET A 1 -27.60 23.91 -8.65
CA MET A 1 -26.62 24.50 -7.72
C MET A 1 -26.46 23.50 -6.59
N PHE A 2 -25.57 22.52 -6.75
CA PHE A 2 -25.37 21.47 -5.74
C PHE A 2 -24.11 21.82 -4.95
N SER A 3 -24.33 22.20 -3.70
CA SER A 3 -23.28 22.44 -2.72
C SER A 3 -22.61 21.12 -2.37
N LEU A 4 -21.28 21.05 -2.52
CA LEU A 4 -20.47 19.96 -1.99
C LEU A 4 -20.35 20.11 -0.47
N PRO A 5 -20.53 19.04 0.33
CA PRO A 5 -20.16 19.06 1.73
C PRO A 5 -18.63 19.08 1.85
N SER A 6 -18.14 19.79 2.87
CA SER A 6 -16.74 19.87 3.27
C SER A 6 -16.12 18.48 3.43
N ALA A 7 -15.13 18.15 2.59
CA ALA A 7 -14.43 16.88 2.62
C ALA A 7 -13.59 16.76 3.91
N PRO A 8 -13.72 15.66 4.68
CA PRO A 8 -12.78 15.35 5.74
C PRO A 8 -11.41 15.01 5.13
N SER A 9 -10.34 15.24 5.91
CA SER A 9 -8.96 14.91 5.55
C SER A 9 -8.82 13.47 5.06
N GLY A 10 -8.66 13.27 3.74
CA GLY A 10 -8.50 11.93 3.15
C GLY A 10 -9.06 11.72 1.74
N TRP A 11 -9.79 12.68 1.16
CA TRP A 11 -10.35 12.50 -0.18
C TRP A 11 -9.40 13.00 -1.27
N CYS A 12 -8.81 12.06 -2.01
CA CYS A 12 -8.08 12.33 -3.24
C CYS A 12 -9.02 12.79 -4.36
N LEU A 13 -9.38 14.08 -4.40
CA LEU A 13 -10.12 14.69 -5.51
C LEU A 13 -9.27 14.91 -6.78
N ASN A 14 -8.27 14.04 -7.02
CA ASN A 14 -7.52 13.98 -8.29
C ASN A 14 -6.96 12.56 -8.58
N TRP A 15 -7.66 11.52 -8.10
CA TRP A 15 -7.22 10.11 -8.02
C TRP A 15 -6.85 9.43 -9.35
N LEU A 16 -7.36 9.87 -10.50
CA LEU A 16 -7.21 9.13 -11.76
C LEU A 16 -5.85 9.30 -12.46
N TYR A 17 -5.06 10.33 -12.15
CA TYR A 17 -3.86 10.65 -12.94
C TYR A 17 -2.51 10.39 -12.25
N LEU A 18 -2.46 10.14 -10.93
CA LEU A 18 -1.18 10.09 -10.19
C LEU A 18 -0.97 8.90 -9.25
N CYS A 19 -2.00 8.08 -8.96
CA CYS A 19 -1.81 6.81 -8.27
C CYS A 19 -1.29 5.77 -9.25
N GLN A 20 -0.02 5.90 -9.61
CA GLN A 20 0.72 4.92 -10.41
C GLN A 20 1.32 3.88 -9.47
N TRP A 21 1.10 2.61 -9.78
CA TRP A 21 1.84 1.53 -9.16
C TRP A 21 3.32 1.67 -9.52
N LYS A 22 4.18 1.55 -8.52
CA LYS A 22 5.62 1.60 -8.69
C LYS A 22 6.21 0.34 -8.11
N GLU A 23 7.08 -0.29 -8.89
CA GLU A 23 7.91 -1.37 -8.40
C GLU A 23 8.88 -0.83 -7.34
N LYS A 24 8.97 -1.55 -6.23
CA LYS A 24 9.82 -1.24 -5.09
C LYS A 24 10.43 -2.53 -4.57
N TYR A 25 11.67 -2.44 -4.11
CA TYR A 25 12.34 -3.56 -3.48
C TYR A 25 12.01 -3.57 -1.99
N LEU A 26 11.41 -4.65 -1.51
CA LEU A 26 10.98 -4.79 -0.12
C LEU A 26 11.88 -5.78 0.62
N VAL A 27 12.36 -5.38 1.79
CA VAL A 27 13.19 -6.25 2.64
C VAL A 27 12.54 -6.36 4.01
N LEU A 28 12.15 -7.58 4.40
CA LEU A 28 11.76 -7.88 5.77
C LEU A 28 13.00 -8.25 6.57
N THR A 29 13.34 -7.46 7.58
CA THR A 29 14.48 -7.74 8.46
C THR A 29 14.08 -8.70 9.57
N ALA A 30 15.07 -9.42 10.13
CA ALA A 30 14.87 -10.30 11.29
C ALA A 30 14.40 -9.55 12.55
N GLU A 31 14.58 -8.22 12.59
CA GLU A 31 14.11 -7.34 13.66
C GLU A 31 12.61 -7.01 13.54
N GLY A 32 11.95 -7.48 12.46
CA GLY A 32 10.54 -7.20 12.19
C GLY A 32 10.29 -5.84 11.57
N ASN A 33 11.27 -5.27 10.86
CA ASN A 33 11.12 -4.04 10.09
C ASN A 33 10.93 -4.37 8.60
N LEU A 34 9.97 -3.73 7.96
CA LEU A 34 9.81 -3.74 6.50
C LEU A 34 10.50 -2.50 5.92
N LEU A 35 11.53 -2.73 5.12
CA LEU A 35 12.27 -1.69 4.41
C LEU A 35 11.71 -1.55 3.00
N VAL A 36 11.41 -0.32 2.59
CA VAL A 36 11.02 0.00 1.21
C VAL A 36 12.21 0.68 0.54
N CYS A 37 12.87 -0.04 -0.36
CA CYS A 37 14.06 0.41 -1.07
C CYS A 37 13.74 0.66 -2.55
N ARG A 38 14.60 1.44 -3.19
CA ARG A 38 14.56 1.61 -4.65
C ARG A 38 14.99 0.34 -5.39
N ASP A 39 16.05 -0.29 -4.90
CA ASP A 39 16.66 -1.52 -5.41
C ASP A 39 17.42 -2.23 -4.26
N ALA A 40 18.07 -3.36 -4.54
CA ALA A 40 18.72 -4.20 -3.54
C ALA A 40 19.98 -3.59 -2.90
N GLU A 41 20.62 -2.62 -3.56
CA GLU A 41 21.87 -2.00 -3.08
C GLU A 41 21.61 -0.61 -2.48
N SER A 42 20.45 -0.02 -2.74
CA SER A 42 20.06 1.30 -2.24
C SER A 42 19.66 1.28 -0.77
N PRO A 43 19.91 2.39 -0.04
CA PRO A 43 19.34 2.57 1.30
C PRO A 43 17.80 2.62 1.25
N PRO A 44 17.12 2.33 2.37
CA PRO A 44 15.66 2.38 2.43
C PRO A 44 15.15 3.82 2.27
N ASP A 45 14.19 4.00 1.35
CA ASP A 45 13.40 5.23 1.23
C ASP A 45 12.45 5.36 2.45
N GLN A 46 11.97 4.23 2.97
CA GLN A 46 11.07 4.17 4.11
C GLN A 46 11.33 2.91 4.95
N VAL A 47 11.20 3.04 6.27
CA VAL A 47 11.27 1.94 7.25
C VAL A 47 9.94 1.84 7.99
N VAL A 48 9.33 0.67 7.98
CA VAL A 48 8.05 0.40 8.66
C VAL A 48 8.27 -0.68 9.71
N PRO A 49 8.25 -0.34 11.02
CA PRO A 49 8.34 -1.35 12.07
C PRO A 49 7.03 -2.14 12.15
N LEU A 50 7.02 -3.41 11.76
CA LEU A 50 5.77 -4.19 11.71
C LEU A 50 5.24 -4.53 13.10
N HIS A 51 6.13 -4.78 14.07
CA HIS A 51 5.73 -5.19 15.42
C HIS A 51 4.96 -4.11 16.21
N SER A 52 5.20 -2.83 15.92
CA SER A 52 4.63 -1.69 16.67
C SER A 52 3.96 -0.64 15.77
N GLY A 53 4.25 -0.68 14.47
CA GLY A 53 3.78 0.29 13.49
C GLY A 53 2.86 -0.31 12.42
N CYS A 54 2.44 -1.57 12.55
CA CYS A 54 1.38 -2.15 11.74
C CYS A 54 0.17 -2.44 12.63
N GLU A 55 -0.95 -1.79 12.34
CA GLU A 55 -2.20 -1.98 13.08
C GLU A 55 -2.97 -3.21 12.59
N SER A 56 -2.95 -3.43 11.28
CA SER A 56 -3.63 -4.56 10.64
C SER A 56 -3.11 -4.79 9.22
N ILE A 57 -3.41 -5.96 8.67
CA ILE A 57 -3.15 -6.32 7.27
C ILE A 57 -4.51 -6.58 6.64
N ALA A 58 -4.82 -5.86 5.57
CA ALA A 58 -6.06 -6.02 4.81
C ALA A 58 -5.76 -6.68 3.46
N GLU A 59 -6.47 -7.76 3.13
CA GLU A 59 -6.34 -8.37 1.81
C GLU A 59 -7.02 -7.52 0.74
N GLY A 60 -6.58 -7.62 -0.50
CA GLY A 60 -7.08 -6.78 -1.59
C GLY A 60 -8.59 -6.90 -1.81
N ARG A 61 -9.20 -8.04 -1.49
CA ARG A 61 -10.66 -8.22 -1.49
C ARG A 61 -11.39 -7.32 -0.47
N GLU A 62 -10.75 -7.03 0.65
CA GLU A 62 -11.28 -6.21 1.76
C GLU A 62 -11.08 -4.71 1.52
N ILE A 63 -10.17 -4.32 0.61
CA ILE A 63 -9.85 -2.91 0.31
C ILE A 63 -10.93 -2.31 -0.60
N ILE A 64 -11.86 -1.54 -0.03
CA ILE A 64 -12.99 -0.95 -0.77
C ILE A 64 -12.50 0.03 -1.85
N ASP A 65 -11.59 0.94 -1.51
CA ASP A 65 -11.08 2.00 -2.40
C ASP A 65 -9.74 1.63 -3.05
N LEU A 66 -9.64 0.41 -3.60
CA LEU A 66 -8.42 -0.04 -4.26
C LEU A 66 -8.14 0.80 -5.53
N PRO A 67 -6.92 1.35 -5.71
CA PRO A 67 -6.57 2.05 -6.94
C PRO A 67 -6.58 1.09 -8.14
N LYS A 68 -6.66 1.66 -9.35
CA LYS A 68 -6.63 0.88 -10.60
C LYS A 68 -5.36 0.04 -10.64
N LEU A 69 -5.51 -1.28 -10.77
CA LEU A 69 -4.40 -2.23 -10.84
C LEU A 69 -3.60 -2.09 -12.15
N PRO A 70 -2.29 -2.39 -12.14
CA PRO A 70 -1.51 -2.46 -13.37
C PRO A 70 -2.01 -3.62 -14.26
N PRO A 71 -1.70 -3.62 -15.56
CA PRO A 71 -2.05 -4.73 -16.44
C PRO A 71 -1.53 -6.07 -15.89
N GLY A 72 -2.40 -7.08 -15.79
CA GLY A 72 -2.08 -8.37 -15.18
C GLY A 72 -2.22 -8.41 -13.65
N GLY A 73 -2.31 -7.26 -12.98
CA GLY A 73 -2.57 -7.18 -11.56
C GLY A 73 -3.98 -7.67 -11.20
N ARG A 74 -4.07 -8.45 -10.13
CA ARG A 74 -5.33 -9.01 -9.63
C ARG A 74 -5.57 -8.60 -8.19
N ARG A 75 -6.84 -8.44 -7.84
CA ARG A 75 -7.27 -7.98 -6.50
C ARG A 75 -6.92 -8.96 -5.40
N ASP A 76 -6.87 -10.26 -5.71
CA ASP A 76 -6.46 -11.32 -4.79
C ASP A 76 -4.94 -11.48 -4.66
N CYS A 77 -4.16 -10.76 -5.47
CA CYS A 77 -2.70 -10.63 -5.32
C CYS A 77 -2.31 -9.32 -4.60
N CYS A 78 -3.29 -8.57 -4.06
CA CYS A 78 -3.01 -7.33 -3.33
C CYS A 78 -3.19 -7.53 -1.83
N PHE A 79 -2.43 -6.79 -1.04
CA PHE A 79 -2.70 -6.58 0.37
C PHE A 79 -2.21 -5.19 0.80
N ALA A 80 -2.78 -4.65 1.87
CA ALA A 80 -2.37 -3.39 2.44
C ALA A 80 -1.94 -3.57 3.89
N LEU A 81 -0.79 -2.99 4.23
CA LEU A 81 -0.41 -2.79 5.62
C LEU A 81 -1.07 -1.50 6.10
N ILE A 82 -1.95 -1.61 7.08
CA ILE A 82 -2.56 -0.47 7.76
C ILE A 82 -1.59 0.00 8.83
N LEU A 83 -1.15 1.25 8.71
CA LEU A 83 -0.16 1.88 9.58
C LEU A 83 -0.84 2.98 10.40
N PRO A 84 -0.25 3.36 11.55
CA PRO A 84 -0.73 4.49 12.34
C PRO A 84 -0.83 5.78 11.53
N GLN A 85 -1.65 6.71 12.04
CA GLN A 85 -1.90 8.03 11.44
C GLN A 85 -2.66 7.95 10.10
N SER A 86 -3.50 6.93 9.95
CA SER A 86 -4.31 6.70 8.73
C SER A 86 -3.46 6.56 7.47
N LYS A 87 -2.26 6.01 7.61
CA LYS A 87 -1.37 5.67 6.48
C LYS A 87 -1.56 4.21 6.12
N PHE A 88 -1.33 3.88 4.87
CA PHE A 88 -1.31 2.49 4.43
C PHE A 88 -0.24 2.29 3.37
N LEU A 89 0.33 1.09 3.33
CA LEU A 89 1.22 0.65 2.27
C LEU A 89 0.50 -0.41 1.45
N LEU A 90 0.21 -0.09 0.19
CA LEU A 90 -0.45 -1.03 -0.72
C LEU A 90 0.60 -1.83 -1.49
N LEU A 91 0.48 -3.14 -1.43
CA LEU A 91 1.41 -4.10 -2.00
C LEU A 91 0.66 -5.00 -3.00
N LEU A 92 1.35 -5.37 -4.07
CA LEU A 92 0.85 -6.26 -5.11
C LEU A 92 1.94 -7.29 -5.39
N SER A 93 1.61 -8.57 -5.26
CA SER A 93 2.45 -9.67 -5.72
C SER A 93 2.06 -10.11 -7.13
N ASP A 94 2.90 -10.94 -7.73
CA ASP A 94 2.59 -11.57 -9.02
C ASP A 94 1.56 -12.70 -8.83
N ASN A 95 1.69 -13.49 -7.76
CA ASN A 95 0.82 -14.64 -7.49
C ASN A 95 0.07 -14.51 -6.15
N PRO A 96 -1.18 -14.97 -6.06
CA PRO A 96 -1.98 -14.88 -4.84
C PRO A 96 -1.43 -15.75 -3.70
N GLU A 97 -0.66 -16.80 -4.00
CA GLU A 97 0.02 -17.60 -2.98
C GLU A 97 1.17 -16.84 -2.30
N ASP A 98 1.73 -15.82 -2.94
CA ASP A 98 2.75 -14.95 -2.32
C ASP A 98 2.12 -13.94 -1.34
N CYS A 99 0.79 -13.81 -1.35
CA CYS A 99 0.04 -12.98 -0.39
C CYS A 99 -0.44 -13.76 0.85
N ARG A 100 -0.13 -15.06 0.96
CA ARG A 100 -0.62 -15.94 2.02
C ARG A 100 0.38 -16.20 3.13
#